data_AF-A0A4R6YGY5-F1
#
_entry.id   AF-A0A4R6YGY5-F1
#
_cell.length_a   1.000
_cell.length_b   1.000
_cell.length_c   1.000
_cell.angle_alpha   90.00
_cell.angle_beta   90.00
_cell.angle_gamma   90.00
#
_symmetry.space_group_name_H-M   'P 1'
#
loop_
_entity.id
_entity.type
_entity.pdbx_description
1 polymer ?
#
loop_
_entity_poly.entity_id
_entity_poly.type
_entity_poly.pdbx_seq_one_letter_code
_entity_poly.pdbx_strand_id
1 'polypeptide(L)'
;MSGPFAFSRQAMAIDRLLEAAPSWEGLNQAFFPARTHDRFDPGDDMKKVLAAFNGTAEGRRIVEWLCDLTCRAPYPQISGDFQMAALAAKAHEARAAVGYVILRAIADGEQLLHQPKEPRT
;
A
#
# COMPACT_ATOMS: atom_id res chain seq x y z
N MET A 1 -14.03 26.61 0.12
CA MET A 1 -12.79 26.25 -0.59
C MET A 1 -12.22 25.00 0.05
N SER A 2 -12.17 23.89 -0.69
CA SER A 2 -11.62 22.62 -0.20
C SER A 2 -10.10 22.73 -0.13
N GLY A 3 -9.54 22.65 1.07
CA GLY A 3 -8.09 22.48 1.24
C GLY A 3 -7.63 21.13 0.67
N PRO A 4 -6.30 20.93 0.54
CA PRO A 4 -5.75 19.66 0.06
C PRO A 4 -6.19 18.51 0.96
N PHE A 5 -6.54 17.37 0.35
CA PHE A 5 -6.81 16.12 1.05
C PHE A 5 -5.61 15.81 1.96
N ALA A 6 -5.84 15.79 3.27
CA ALA A 6 -4.80 15.38 4.22
C ALA A 6 -4.51 13.90 3.98
N PHE A 7 -3.28 13.58 3.52
CA PHE A 7 -2.72 12.24 3.62
C PHE A 7 -2.51 11.94 5.12
N SER A 8 -3.59 11.59 5.82
CA SER A 8 -3.64 11.56 7.28
C SER A 8 -2.90 10.39 7.93
N ARG A 9 -2.28 9.49 7.16
CA ARG A 9 -1.56 8.34 7.75
C ARG A 9 -0.10 8.64 8.11
N GLN A 10 0.62 9.51 7.39
CA GLN A 10 2.03 9.78 7.70
C GLN A 10 2.27 11.00 8.61
N ALA A 11 1.46 12.06 8.49
CA ALA A 11 1.66 13.28 9.29
C ALA A 11 1.39 13.04 10.79
N MET A 12 0.37 12.26 11.12
CA MET A 12 -0.01 12.00 12.52
C MET A 12 1.07 11.30 13.36
N ALA A 13 1.93 10.49 12.75
CA ALA A 13 2.98 9.77 13.47
C ALA A 13 4.22 10.65 13.74
N ILE A 14 4.54 11.56 12.82
CA ILE A 14 5.67 12.48 12.95
C ILE A 14 5.34 13.59 13.95
N ASP A 15 4.14 14.17 13.87
CA ASP A 15 3.72 15.23 14.79
C ASP A 15 3.70 14.72 16.25
N ARG A 16 3.18 13.50 16.49
CA ARG A 16 3.22 12.86 17.81
C ARG A 16 4.62 12.52 18.30
N LEU A 17 5.56 12.23 17.40
CA LEU A 17 6.96 11.97 17.75
C LEU A 17 7.67 13.27 18.15
N LEU A 18 7.35 14.39 17.51
CA LEU A 18 7.92 15.71 17.80
C LEU A 18 7.37 16.33 19.10
N GLU A 19 6.13 16.01 19.47
CA GLU A 19 5.50 16.46 20.70
C GLU A 19 5.94 15.68 21.96
N ALA A 20 6.51 14.48 21.78
CA ALA A 20 6.96 13.65 22.89
C ALA A 20 8.41 13.99 23.29
N ALA A 21 8.67 14.21 24.58
CA ALA A 21 10.04 14.27 25.09
C ALA A 21 10.72 12.91 24.82
N PRO A 22 11.86 12.86 24.07
CA PRO A 22 12.45 11.60 23.66
C PRO A 22 12.94 10.84 24.89
N SER A 23 12.28 9.71 25.20
CA SER A 23 12.78 8.74 26.17
C SER A 23 13.61 7.69 25.46
N TRP A 24 14.64 7.18 26.13
CA TRP A 24 15.45 6.06 25.62
C TRP A 24 14.60 4.83 25.26
N GLU A 25 13.48 4.65 25.94
CA GLU A 25 12.53 3.57 25.68
C GLU A 25 11.68 3.81 24.41
N GLY A 26 11.28 5.07 24.14
CA GLY A 26 10.60 5.44 22.89
C GLY A 26 11.51 5.32 21.66
N LEU A 27 12.80 5.62 21.80
CA LEU A 27 13.80 5.38 20.76
C LEU A 27 13.98 3.88 20.50
N ASN A 28 14.08 3.05 21.54
CA ASN A 28 14.15 1.60 21.39
C ASN A 28 12.90 1.04 20.69
N GLN A 29 11.70 1.55 20.98
CA GLN A 29 10.48 1.17 20.26
C GLN A 29 10.52 1.49 18.76
N ALA A 30 11.14 2.61 18.36
CA ALA A 30 11.28 2.99 16.96
C ALA A 30 12.23 2.07 16.16
N PHE A 31 13.12 1.33 16.84
CA PHE A 31 13.98 0.32 16.20
C PHE A 31 13.29 -1.04 16.01
N PHE A 32 12.13 -1.29 16.64
CA PHE A 32 11.37 -2.51 16.35
C PHE A 32 10.69 -2.39 14.99
N PRO A 33 10.63 -3.49 14.20
CA PRO A 33 9.84 -3.51 12.99
C PRO A 33 8.41 -3.07 13.33
N ALA A 34 7.92 -2.04 12.63
CA ALA A 34 6.55 -1.60 12.80
C ALA A 34 5.63 -2.81 12.66
N ARG A 35 4.71 -3.00 13.62
CA ARG A 35 3.66 -4.01 13.48
C ARG A 35 2.95 -3.71 12.16
N THR A 36 3.11 -4.59 11.17
CA THR A 36 2.40 -4.49 9.89
C THR A 36 0.92 -4.57 10.20
N HIS A 37 0.27 -3.40 10.32
CA HIS A 37 -1.16 -3.31 10.50
C HIS A 37 -1.86 -3.97 9.30
N ASP A 38 -2.86 -4.78 9.65
CA ASP A 38 -3.93 -5.34 8.81
C ASP A 38 -3.71 -5.25 7.29
N ARG A 39 -2.95 -6.20 6.72
CA ARG A 39 -2.86 -6.50 5.28
C ARG A 39 -2.69 -5.32 4.31
N PHE A 40 -2.23 -4.15 4.77
CA PHE A 40 -2.23 -2.90 4.01
C PHE A 40 -3.62 -2.51 3.47
N ASP A 41 -4.69 -2.76 4.23
CA ASP A 41 -6.06 -2.42 3.83
C ASP A 41 -6.24 -0.88 3.69
N PRO A 42 -6.63 -0.38 2.50
CA PRO A 42 -6.84 1.05 2.31
C PRO A 42 -8.22 1.53 2.80
N GLY A 43 -9.13 0.63 3.19
CA GLY A 43 -10.52 0.92 3.57
C GLY A 43 -11.50 0.83 2.40
N ASP A 44 -12.78 0.61 2.70
CA ASP A 44 -13.83 0.30 1.72
C ASP A 44 -14.07 1.40 0.69
N ASP A 45 -14.02 2.67 1.10
CA ASP A 45 -14.20 3.79 0.18
C ASP A 45 -13.07 3.85 -0.86
N MET A 46 -11.83 3.63 -0.43
CA MET A 46 -10.68 3.60 -1.34
C MET A 46 -10.74 2.38 -2.26
N LYS A 47 -11.14 1.21 -1.75
CA LYS A 47 -11.36 0.00 -2.58
C LYS A 47 -12.38 0.26 -3.68
N LYS A 48 -13.53 0.88 -3.35
CA LYS A 48 -14.56 1.25 -4.34
C LYS A 48 -14.05 2.26 -5.36
N VAL A 49 -13.24 3.25 -4.95
CA VAL A 49 -12.61 4.22 -5.86
C VAL A 49 -11.65 3.53 -6.82
N LEU A 50 -10.78 2.65 -6.31
CA LEU A 50 -9.84 1.89 -7.13
C LEU A 50 -10.57 0.98 -8.13
N ALA A 51 -11.64 0.31 -7.69
CA ALA A 51 -12.47 -0.52 -8.56
C ALA A 51 -13.18 0.30 -9.66
N ALA A 52 -13.80 1.42 -9.30
CA ALA A 52 -14.45 2.31 -10.27
C ALA A 52 -13.43 2.88 -11.27
N PHE A 53 -12.24 3.25 -10.80
CA PHE A 53 -11.14 3.72 -11.64
C PHE A 53 -10.68 2.64 -12.63
N ASN A 54 -10.47 1.40 -12.17
CA ASN A 54 -10.11 0.25 -13.01
C ASN A 54 -11.19 -0.12 -14.05
N GLY A 55 -12.44 0.27 -13.80
CA GLY A 55 -13.56 0.14 -14.74
C GLY A 55 -13.45 1.04 -15.98
N THR A 56 -12.60 2.07 -15.96
CA THR A 56 -12.33 2.95 -17.11
C THR A 56 -11.19 2.42 -17.98
N ALA A 57 -11.17 2.77 -19.27
CA ALA A 57 -10.11 2.34 -20.18
C ALA A 57 -8.73 2.92 -19.78
N GLU A 58 -8.71 4.19 -19.40
CA GLU A 58 -7.51 4.90 -18.93
C GLU A 58 -7.03 4.36 -17.59
N GLY A 59 -7.95 4.14 -16.65
CA GLY A 59 -7.60 3.59 -15.34
C GLY A 59 -7.03 2.19 -15.44
N ARG A 60 -7.57 1.34 -16.32
CA ARG A 60 -6.98 0.02 -16.60
C ARG A 60 -5.56 0.13 -17.15
N ARG A 61 -5.30 1.03 -18.12
CA ARG A 61 -3.94 1.24 -18.64
C ARG A 61 -2.96 1.67 -17.55
N ILE A 62 -3.40 2.51 -16.62
CA ILE A 62 -2.58 2.95 -15.48
C ILE A 62 -2.32 1.78 -14.53
N VAL A 63 -3.33 0.96 -14.21
CA VAL A 63 -3.16 -0.23 -13.37
C VAL A 63 -2.22 -1.25 -14.01
N GLU A 64 -2.35 -1.48 -15.31
CA GLU A 64 -1.46 -2.37 -16.08
C GLU A 64 -0.01 -1.85 -16.03
N TRP A 65 0.20 -0.55 -16.28
CA TRP A 65 1.53 0.06 -16.17
C TRP A 65 2.11 -0.05 -14.74
N LEU A 66 1.29 0.12 -13.70
CA LEU A 66 1.72 -0.09 -12.31
C LEU A 66 2.10 -1.55 -12.04
N CYS A 67 1.38 -2.52 -12.61
CA CYS A 67 1.73 -3.94 -12.53
C CYS A 67 3.06 -4.24 -13.22
N ASP A 68 3.31 -3.63 -14.37
CA ASP A 68 4.57 -3.74 -15.12
C ASP A 68 5.76 -3.22 -14.30
N LEU A 69 5.57 -2.15 -13.54
CA LEU A 69 6.59 -1.59 -12.64
C LEU A 69 6.79 -2.40 -11.35
N THR A 70 5.79 -3.19 -10.94
CA THR A 70 5.78 -3.85 -9.62
C THR A 70 5.92 -5.36 -9.70
N CYS A 71 4.81 -6.07 -9.88
CA CYS A 71 4.71 -7.53 -9.78
C CYS A 71 5.11 -8.27 -11.06
N ARG A 72 5.11 -7.60 -12.22
CA ARG A 72 5.58 -8.19 -13.49
C ARG A 72 7.00 -7.79 -13.86
N ALA A 73 7.56 -6.81 -13.15
CA ALA A 73 8.96 -6.42 -13.35
C ALA A 73 9.87 -7.64 -13.10
N PRO A 74 10.89 -7.88 -13.91
CA PRO A 74 11.76 -9.05 -13.75
C PRO A 74 12.52 -9.00 -12.42
N TYR A 75 12.96 -10.19 -11.98
CA TYR A 75 13.92 -10.30 -10.88
C TYR A 75 15.20 -9.53 -11.25
N PRO A 76 15.79 -8.80 -10.28
CA PRO A 76 17.05 -8.11 -10.53
C PRO A 76 18.13 -9.11 -10.93
N GLN A 77 18.90 -8.77 -11.96
CA GLN A 77 20.12 -9.50 -12.30
C GLN A 77 21.20 -9.10 -11.31
N ILE A 78 21.80 -10.09 -10.64
CA ILE A 78 22.77 -9.86 -9.58
C ILE A 78 23.97 -10.73 -9.89
N SER A 79 25.12 -10.10 -10.08
CA SER A 79 26.42 -10.77 -10.11
C SER A 79 27.04 -10.62 -8.72
N GLY A 80 27.14 -11.70 -7.95
CA GLY A 80 27.75 -11.63 -6.62
C GLY A 80 27.42 -12.81 -5.71
N ASP A 81 27.75 -12.62 -4.44
CA ASP A 81 27.58 -13.61 -3.37
C ASP A 81 26.10 -13.79 -2.96
N PHE A 82 25.79 -14.92 -2.32
CA PHE A 82 24.44 -15.34 -1.91
C PHE A 82 23.71 -14.26 -1.09
N GLN A 83 24.43 -13.52 -0.24
CA GLN A 83 23.83 -12.45 0.58
C GLN A 83 23.25 -11.32 -0.28
N MET A 84 23.92 -10.96 -1.39
CA MET A 84 23.43 -9.95 -2.32
C MET A 84 22.22 -10.47 -3.10
N ALA A 85 22.23 -11.75 -3.46
CA ALA A 85 21.08 -12.44 -4.04
C ALA A 85 19.86 -12.38 -3.13
N ALA A 86 20.04 -12.70 -1.84
CA ALA A 86 18.97 -12.68 -0.85
C ALA A 86 18.41 -11.27 -0.62
N LEU A 87 19.28 -10.25 -0.51
CA LEU A 87 18.85 -8.86 -0.30
C LEU A 87 18.03 -8.33 -1.47
N ALA A 88 18.49 -8.55 -2.69
CA ALA A 88 17.80 -8.11 -3.89
C ALA A 88 16.50 -8.90 -4.13
N ALA A 89 16.45 -10.19 -3.77
CA ALA A 89 15.21 -10.96 -3.77
C ALA A 89 14.19 -10.37 -2.79
N LYS A 90 14.62 -9.96 -1.59
CA LYS A 90 13.74 -9.28 -0.61
C LYS A 90 13.25 -7.92 -1.10
N ALA A 91 14.12 -7.12 -1.74
CA ALA A 91 13.71 -5.86 -2.34
C ALA A 91 12.69 -6.07 -3.47
N HIS A 92 12.88 -7.09 -4.29
CA HIS A 92 11.95 -7.47 -5.35
C HIS A 92 10.59 -7.93 -4.78
N GLU A 93 10.60 -8.77 -3.75
CA GLU A 93 9.40 -9.23 -3.05
C GLU A 93 8.58 -8.05 -2.48
N ALA A 94 9.25 -7.07 -1.85
CA ALA A 94 8.62 -5.86 -1.35
C ALA A 94 7.98 -5.03 -2.47
N ARG A 95 8.68 -4.88 -3.61
CA ARG A 95 8.13 -4.18 -4.80
C ARG A 95 6.90 -4.90 -5.36
N ALA A 96 6.96 -6.22 -5.49
CA ALA A 96 5.85 -7.02 -6.01
C ALA A 96 4.62 -6.97 -5.07
N ALA A 97 4.84 -6.95 -3.76
CA ALA A 97 3.78 -6.84 -2.76
C ALA A 97 2.90 -5.60 -2.97
N VAL A 98 3.48 -4.47 -3.38
CA VAL A 98 2.71 -3.24 -3.69
C VAL A 98 1.69 -3.49 -4.80
N GLY A 99 2.10 -4.12 -5.89
CA GLY A 99 1.20 -4.47 -7.00
C GLY A 99 0.08 -5.40 -6.56
N TYR A 100 0.41 -6.44 -5.77
CA TYR A 100 -0.59 -7.38 -5.26
C TYR A 100 -1.61 -6.72 -4.33
N VAL A 101 -1.19 -5.80 -3.46
CA VAL A 101 -2.10 -5.07 -2.57
C VAL A 101 -3.07 -4.20 -3.38
N ILE A 102 -2.60 -3.52 -4.42
CA ILE A 102 -3.46 -2.71 -5.29
C ILE A 102 -4.50 -3.59 -6.01
N LEU A 103 -4.05 -4.68 -6.65
CA LEU A 103 -4.95 -5.59 -7.37
C LEU A 103 -5.99 -6.23 -6.45
N ARG A 104 -5.57 -6.61 -5.24
CA ARG A 104 -6.49 -7.12 -4.22
C ARG A 104 -7.52 -6.06 -3.83
N ALA A 105 -7.10 -4.83 -3.58
CA ALA A 105 -8.01 -3.75 -3.20
C ALA A 105 -9.03 -3.44 -4.31
N ILE A 106 -8.64 -3.56 -5.58
CA ILE A 106 -9.53 -3.47 -6.74
C ILE A 106 -10.55 -4.62 -6.71
N ALA A 107 -10.11 -5.86 -6.55
CA ALA A 107 -10.99 -7.03 -6.51
C ALA A 107 -12.00 -6.96 -5.36
N ASP A 108 -11.54 -6.60 -4.15
CA ASP A 108 -12.40 -6.38 -2.99
C ASP A 108 -13.39 -5.22 -3.26
N GLY A 109 -12.94 -4.16 -3.92
CA GLY A 109 -13.76 -3.02 -4.32
C GLY A 109 -14.86 -3.35 -5.32
N GLU A 110 -14.59 -4.23 -6.29
CA GLU A 110 -15.60 -4.71 -7.24
C GLU A 110 -16.71 -5.45 -6.49
N GLN A 111 -16.37 -6.32 -5.53
CA GLN A 111 -17.36 -7.00 -4.69
C GLN A 111 -18.22 -5.99 -3.91
N LEU A 112 -17.60 -4.95 -3.35
CA LEU A 112 -18.31 -3.90 -2.60
C LEU A 112 -19.23 -3.04 -3.47
N LEU A 113 -18.91 -2.84 -4.75
CA LEU A 113 -19.78 -2.11 -5.69
C LEU A 113 -20.99 -2.94 -6.13
N HIS A 114 -20.84 -4.26 -6.18
CA HIS A 114 -21.90 -5.20 -6.59
C HIS A 114 -22.74 -5.75 -5.42
N GLN A 115 -22.41 -5.43 -4.17
CA GLN A 115 -23.27 -5.77 -3.04
C GLN A 115 -24.60 -4.99 -3.11
N PRO A 116 -25.76 -5.67 -3.00
CA PRO A 116 -27.04 -4.99 -2.91
C PRO A 116 -27.05 -4.13 -1.64
N LYS A 117 -27.24 -2.82 -1.80
CA LYS A 117 -27.43 -1.92 -0.66
C LYS A 117 -28.64 -2.41 0.12
N GLU A 118 -28.46 -2.78 1.38
CA GLU A 118 -29.57 -3.07 2.27
C GLU A 118 -30.56 -1.87 2.25
N PRO A 119 -31.87 -2.14 2.14
CA PRO A 119 -32.86 -1.08 2.17
C PRO A 119 -32.75 -0.36 3.52
N ARG A 120 -32.49 0.95 3.46
CA ARG A 120 -32.52 1.81 4.65
C ARG A 120 -33.95 1.78 5.19
N THR A 121 -34.16 1.09 6.32
CA THR A 121 -35.38 1.15 7.14
C THR A 121 -35.46 2.47 7.89
#